data_AF-A0AAV4DIT0-F1
#
_entry.id   AF-A0AAV4DIT0-F1
#
_cell.length_a   1.000
_cell.length_b   1.000
_cell.length_c   1.000
_cell.angle_alpha   90.00
_cell.angle_beta   90.00
_cell.angle_gamma   90.00
#
_symmetry.space_group_name_H-M   'P 1'
#
loop_
_entity.id
_entity.type
_entity.pdbx_description
1 polymer ?
#
loop_
_entity_poly.entity_id
_entity_poly.type
_entity_poly.pdbx_seq_one_letter_code
_entity_poly.pdbx_strand_id
1 'polypeptide(L)'
;MLFIVGIPLFYLEVSLGQFCSMGAAKCWDFAPIFKGVGYSMIAISTLVTIYYNVIMAWSQFYFVVSFTDKLPWDSCDSSYNTDDCSLKWPLVECTNSNMQQMSNGTCFDASGFLGIYNTSLFEDVTGRKRVSPSEEYWTYNVLNLSSGLSDVGSLRWYLATSLLAAWVITFLCLLKGIKTTGKVVYFTVLFPYAVLLILFVRGVTLDSARKGIEFYIKPKFDKLKDAKGQPTLEATRRINLKD
;
A
#
# COMPACT_ATOMS: atom_id res chain seq x y z
N MET A 1 -1.30 13.90 -20.98
CA MET A 1 -0.92 14.59 -19.72
C MET A 1 0.58 14.47 -19.42
N LEU A 2 1.18 13.28 -19.39
CA LEU A 2 2.63 13.13 -19.15
C LEU A 2 3.49 13.99 -20.10
N PHE A 3 3.30 13.85 -21.42
CA PHE A 3 4.11 14.58 -22.41
C PHE A 3 3.84 16.09 -22.45
N ILE A 4 2.62 16.52 -22.15
CA ILE A 4 2.21 17.94 -22.29
C ILE A 4 2.45 18.73 -21.00
N VAL A 5 2.32 18.09 -19.84
CA VAL A 5 2.39 18.75 -18.52
C VAL A 5 3.54 18.21 -17.69
N GLY A 6 3.62 16.88 -17.50
CA GLY A 6 4.61 16.26 -16.62
C GLY A 6 6.06 16.49 -17.05
N ILE A 7 6.40 16.13 -18.29
CA ILE A 7 7.78 16.26 -18.81
C ILE A 7 8.23 17.74 -18.82
N PRO A 8 7.42 18.70 -19.33
CA PRO A 8 7.82 20.11 -19.28
C PRO A 8 8.01 20.67 -17.86
N LEU A 9 7.14 20.29 -16.90
CA LEU A 9 7.27 20.75 -15.51
C LEU A 9 8.51 20.18 -14.83
N PHE A 10 8.76 18.88 -14.98
CA PHE A 10 9.97 18.24 -14.45
C PHE A 10 11.24 18.89 -15.01
N TYR A 11 11.26 19.14 -16.32
CA TYR A 11 12.39 19.80 -16.97
C TYR A 11 12.58 21.24 -16.46
N LEU A 12 11.49 21.99 -16.26
CA LEU A 12 11.54 23.34 -15.71
C LEU A 12 12.15 23.34 -14.30
N GLU A 13 11.74 22.43 -13.43
CA GLU A 13 12.26 22.33 -12.07
C GLU A 13 13.75 21.96 -12.03
N VAL A 14 14.15 20.94 -12.80
CA VAL A 14 15.55 20.52 -12.86
C VAL A 14 16.44 21.62 -13.43
N SER A 15 16.00 22.30 -14.50
CA SER A 15 16.76 23.40 -15.10
C SER A 15 16.87 24.60 -14.17
N LEU A 16 15.80 24.96 -13.45
CA LEU A 16 15.81 26.02 -12.43
C LEU A 16 16.76 25.67 -11.28
N GLY A 17 16.71 24.43 -10.76
CA GLY A 17 17.58 23.95 -9.70
C GLY A 17 19.05 23.97 -10.09
N GLN A 18 19.38 23.55 -11.31
CA GLN A 18 20.75 23.60 -11.85
C GLN A 18 21.24 25.05 -12.02
N PHE A 19 20.41 25.93 -12.57
CA PHE A 19 20.76 27.33 -12.79
C PHE A 19 20.98 28.09 -11.46
N CYS A 20 20.07 27.93 -10.50
CA CYS A 20 20.18 28.63 -9.22
C CYS A 20 21.25 28.02 -8.30
N SER A 21 21.52 26.71 -8.38
CA SER A 21 22.48 25.99 -7.52
C SER A 21 22.31 26.30 -6.01
N MET A 22 21.06 26.56 -5.60
CA MET A 22 20.65 26.98 -4.26
C MET A 22 19.48 26.13 -3.79
N GLY A 23 19.24 26.09 -2.47
CA GLY A 23 18.09 25.40 -1.89
C GLY A 23 16.76 26.09 -2.20
N ALA A 24 15.65 25.36 -2.04
CA ALA A 24 14.29 25.79 -2.42
C ALA A 24 13.87 27.17 -1.88
N ALA A 25 14.28 27.54 -0.65
CA ALA A 25 13.94 28.85 -0.08
C ALA A 25 14.69 30.03 -0.73
N LYS A 26 15.98 29.83 -1.08
CA LYS A 26 16.82 30.88 -1.69
C LYS A 26 16.70 30.95 -3.21
N CYS A 27 16.19 29.89 -3.84
CA CYS A 27 15.98 29.84 -5.29
C CYS A 27 15.15 31.03 -5.80
N TRP A 28 14.20 31.54 -5.01
CA TRP A 28 13.28 32.61 -5.39
C TRP A 28 13.79 34.04 -5.11
N ASP A 29 15.08 34.24 -4.83
CA ASP A 29 15.65 35.57 -4.62
C ASP A 29 15.55 36.48 -5.88
N PHE A 30 15.42 35.91 -7.08
CA PHE A 30 15.16 36.66 -8.31
C PHE A 30 13.74 37.23 -8.41
N ALA A 31 12.77 36.66 -7.67
CA ALA A 31 11.37 37.09 -7.66
C ALA A 31 10.82 37.02 -6.23
N PRO A 32 11.04 38.06 -5.40
CA PRO A 32 10.76 38.03 -3.97
C PRO A 32 9.29 37.77 -3.62
N ILE A 33 8.35 38.08 -4.52
CA ILE A 33 6.92 37.77 -4.37
C ILE A 33 6.66 36.26 -4.25
N PHE A 34 7.50 35.42 -4.84
CA PHE A 34 7.36 33.96 -4.82
C PHE A 34 8.18 33.28 -3.72
N LYS A 35 8.81 34.02 -2.79
CA LYS A 35 9.53 33.41 -1.65
C LYS A 35 8.66 32.48 -0.80
N GLY A 36 7.35 32.74 -0.72
CA GLY A 36 6.39 31.87 -0.02
C GLY A 36 6.28 30.46 -0.62
N VAL A 37 6.55 30.30 -1.92
CA VAL A 37 6.57 29.00 -2.60
C VAL A 37 7.70 28.13 -2.05
N GLY A 38 8.91 28.70 -1.88
CA GLY A 38 10.06 27.99 -1.33
C GLY A 38 9.85 27.51 0.11
N TYR A 39 9.26 28.34 0.98
CA TYR A 39 8.93 27.92 2.35
C TYR A 39 7.83 26.85 2.39
N SER A 40 6.82 26.98 1.54
CA SER A 40 5.77 25.96 1.39
C SER A 40 6.35 24.61 0.96
N MET A 41 7.31 24.60 0.05
CA MET A 41 7.99 23.38 -0.40
C MET A 41 8.74 22.68 0.75
N ILE A 42 9.43 23.44 1.60
CA ILE A 42 10.11 22.89 2.79
C ILE A 42 9.09 22.33 3.80
N ALA A 43 7.98 23.03 4.03
CA ALA A 43 6.93 22.57 4.93
C ALA A 43 6.29 21.26 4.45
N ILE A 44 5.95 21.17 3.15
CA ILE A 44 5.39 19.96 2.54
C ILE A 44 6.41 18.83 2.62
N SER A 45 7.67 19.06 2.24
CA SER A 45 8.73 18.05 2.32
C SER A 45 8.92 17.52 3.75
N THR A 46 8.77 18.37 4.77
CA THR A 46 8.84 17.96 6.18
C THR A 46 7.67 17.05 6.55
N LEU A 47 6.44 17.42 6.19
CA LEU A 47 5.25 16.58 6.42
C LEU A 47 5.37 15.23 5.70
N VAL A 48 5.86 15.25 4.46
CA VAL A 48 6.11 14.06 3.65
C VAL A 48 7.12 13.14 4.31
N THR A 49 8.21 13.71 4.84
CA THR A 49 9.24 12.96 5.57
C THR A 49 8.67 12.27 6.83
N ILE A 50 7.78 12.93 7.57
CA ILE A 50 7.19 12.36 8.79
C ILE A 50 6.34 11.12 8.46
N TYR A 51 5.43 11.20 7.50
CA TYR A 51 4.54 10.07 7.21
C TYR A 51 5.28 8.93 6.47
N TYR A 52 6.22 9.23 5.57
CA TYR A 52 6.96 8.16 4.88
C TYR A 52 7.85 7.37 5.83
N ASN A 53 8.42 8.01 6.87
CA ASN A 53 9.15 7.27 7.90
C ASN A 53 8.24 6.28 8.66
N VAL A 54 6.95 6.56 8.82
CA VAL A 54 5.99 5.60 9.38
C VAL A 54 5.79 4.40 8.45
N ILE A 55 5.65 4.64 7.14
CA ILE A 55 5.54 3.54 6.15
C ILE A 55 6.81 2.69 6.13
N MET A 56 7.99 3.32 6.21
CA MET A 56 9.27 2.62 6.32
C MET A 56 9.37 1.79 7.60
N ALA A 57 8.82 2.27 8.72
CA ALA A 57 8.77 1.53 9.96
C ALA A 57 7.94 0.24 9.85
N TRP A 58 6.81 0.30 9.13
CA TRP A 58 5.99 -0.88 8.84
C TRP A 58 6.73 -1.85 7.93
N SER A 59 7.34 -1.39 6.84
CA SER A 59 8.06 -2.28 5.92
C SER A 59 9.25 -2.96 6.59
N GLN A 60 10.02 -2.24 7.42
CA GLN A 60 11.10 -2.83 8.21
C GLN A 60 10.60 -3.85 9.22
N PHE A 61 9.47 -3.58 9.89
CA PHE A 61 8.85 -4.53 10.81
C PHE A 61 8.46 -5.83 10.09
N TYR A 62 7.75 -5.72 8.97
CA TYR A 62 7.36 -6.89 8.16
C TYR A 62 8.58 -7.65 7.63
N PHE A 63 9.64 -6.94 7.24
CA PHE A 63 10.89 -7.55 6.79
C PHE A 63 11.52 -8.41 7.89
N VAL A 64 11.58 -7.93 9.13
CA VAL A 64 12.12 -8.70 10.26
C VAL A 64 11.23 -9.91 10.60
N VAL A 65 9.91 -9.72 10.63
CA VAL A 65 8.96 -10.81 10.94
C VAL A 65 9.00 -11.92 9.88
N SER A 66 9.34 -11.59 8.63
CA SER A 66 9.43 -12.54 7.52
C SER A 66 10.57 -13.56 7.66
N PHE A 67 11.50 -13.39 8.62
CA PHE A 67 12.52 -14.40 8.93
C PHE A 67 12.03 -15.53 9.83
N THR A 68 10.74 -15.55 10.19
CA THR A 68 10.13 -16.61 11.01
C THR A 68 9.72 -17.80 10.12
N ASP A 69 9.91 -19.03 10.61
CA ASP A 69 9.58 -20.26 9.86
C ASP A 69 8.09 -20.35 9.46
N LYS A 70 7.19 -20.02 10.38
CA LYS A 70 5.75 -19.91 10.13
C LYS A 70 5.35 -18.44 10.17
N LEU A 71 4.82 -17.94 9.06
CA LEU A 71 4.40 -16.54 8.97
C LEU A 71 3.12 -16.34 9.80
N PRO A 72 3.01 -15.25 10.59
CA PRO A 72 1.86 -15.06 11.48
C PRO A 72 0.56 -14.73 10.74
N TRP A 73 0.65 -14.29 9.48
CA TRP A 73 -0.51 -14.05 8.61
C TRP A 73 -0.85 -15.23 7.68
N ASP A 74 -0.22 -16.38 7.87
CA ASP A 74 -0.47 -17.59 7.05
C ASP A 74 -1.72 -18.36 7.51
N SER A 75 -2.04 -18.34 8.80
CA SER A 75 -3.14 -19.13 9.39
C SER A 75 -4.10 -18.29 10.23
N CYS A 76 -5.37 -18.72 10.31
CA CYS A 76 -6.41 -18.09 11.14
C CYS A 76 -6.40 -18.55 12.63
N ASP A 77 -5.37 -19.26 13.09
CA ASP A 77 -5.35 -19.89 14.43
C ASP A 77 -4.74 -19.01 15.55
N SER A 78 -4.38 -17.77 15.23
CA SER A 78 -3.79 -16.85 16.20
C SER A 78 -4.83 -16.18 17.12
N SER A 79 -4.41 -15.73 18.29
CA SER A 79 -5.27 -15.14 19.33
C SER A 79 -5.94 -13.81 18.96
N TYR A 80 -5.49 -13.14 17.91
CA TYR A 80 -6.03 -11.87 17.42
C TYR A 80 -7.05 -12.03 16.29
N ASN A 81 -7.25 -13.25 15.79
CA ASN A 81 -8.16 -13.48 14.67
C ASN A 81 -9.61 -13.59 15.14
N THR A 82 -10.53 -13.09 14.33
CA THR A 82 -11.96 -13.24 14.60
C THR A 82 -12.51 -14.53 13.99
N ASP A 83 -13.80 -14.79 14.21
CA ASP A 83 -14.48 -15.95 13.62
C ASP A 83 -14.71 -15.80 12.10
N ASP A 84 -14.59 -14.59 11.56
CA ASP A 84 -14.86 -14.26 10.16
C ASP A 84 -13.62 -14.42 9.24
N CYS A 85 -12.52 -14.97 9.76
CA CYS A 85 -11.28 -15.18 9.03
C CYS A 85 -11.41 -16.22 7.89
N SER A 86 -10.94 -15.85 6.68
CA SER A 86 -11.34 -16.45 5.41
C SER A 86 -10.86 -17.88 5.17
N LEU A 87 -9.79 -18.32 5.84
CA LEU A 87 -9.35 -19.73 5.77
C LEU A 87 -10.32 -20.67 6.48
N LYS A 88 -11.13 -20.18 7.43
CA LYS A 88 -12.14 -20.99 8.12
C LYS A 88 -13.36 -21.29 7.24
N TRP A 89 -13.60 -20.49 6.20
CA TRP A 89 -14.83 -20.55 5.40
C TRP A 89 -14.51 -20.83 3.92
N PRO A 90 -14.30 -22.06 3.43
CA PRO A 90 -13.99 -22.26 2.00
C PRO A 90 -15.16 -21.80 1.11
N LEU A 91 -14.85 -21.38 -0.13
CA LEU A 91 -15.86 -21.16 -1.16
C LEU A 91 -16.23 -22.52 -1.74
N VAL A 92 -17.48 -22.93 -1.57
CA VAL A 92 -17.96 -24.26 -1.97
C VAL A 92 -19.22 -24.12 -2.80
N GLU A 93 -19.25 -24.79 -3.95
CA GLU A 93 -20.46 -24.89 -4.76
C GLU A 93 -21.41 -25.93 -4.13
N CYS A 94 -22.51 -25.47 -3.53
CA CYS A 94 -23.54 -26.33 -2.92
C CYS A 94 -24.41 -27.02 -3.98
N THR A 95 -23.86 -27.94 -4.74
CA THR A 95 -24.54 -28.57 -5.88
C THR A 95 -24.95 -30.02 -5.62
N ASN A 96 -24.46 -30.64 -4.54
CA ASN A 96 -24.79 -32.03 -4.20
C ASN A 96 -26.09 -32.14 -3.40
N SER A 97 -26.84 -33.23 -3.60
CA SER A 97 -28.13 -33.49 -2.96
C SER A 97 -28.08 -33.62 -1.43
N ASN A 98 -26.91 -33.89 -0.85
CA ASN A 98 -26.72 -33.97 0.60
C ASN A 98 -26.43 -32.61 1.24
N MET A 99 -26.22 -31.57 0.43
CA MET A 99 -25.83 -30.25 0.90
C MET A 99 -27.03 -29.31 0.87
N GLN A 100 -27.31 -28.65 2.00
CA GLN A 100 -28.38 -27.69 2.14
C GLN A 100 -27.83 -26.26 2.03
N GLN A 101 -28.43 -25.49 1.12
CA GLN A 101 -28.17 -24.06 0.99
C GLN A 101 -29.00 -23.30 2.00
N MET A 102 -28.33 -22.53 2.86
CA MET A 102 -28.99 -21.68 3.84
C MET A 102 -29.28 -20.30 3.24
N SER A 103 -30.37 -19.66 3.67
CA SER A 103 -30.75 -18.29 3.29
C SER A 103 -29.68 -17.23 3.60
N ASN A 104 -28.69 -17.57 4.43
CA ASN A 104 -27.61 -16.68 4.83
C ASN A 104 -26.38 -16.81 3.91
N GLY A 105 -26.47 -17.52 2.80
CA GLY A 105 -25.36 -17.67 1.83
C GLY A 105 -24.36 -18.79 2.19
N THR A 106 -24.67 -19.60 3.19
CA THR A 106 -23.82 -20.68 3.73
C THR A 106 -24.30 -22.06 3.29
N CYS A 107 -23.36 -23.00 3.28
CA CYS A 107 -23.57 -24.40 2.91
C CYS A 107 -23.42 -25.32 4.11
N PHE A 108 -24.38 -26.22 4.31
CA PHE A 108 -24.33 -27.23 5.36
C PHE A 108 -24.51 -28.64 4.78
N ASP A 109 -23.90 -29.63 5.42
CA ASP A 109 -24.13 -31.07 5.21
C ASP A 109 -24.47 -31.71 6.56
N ALA A 110 -24.77 -33.02 6.57
CA ALA A 110 -25.04 -33.81 7.77
C ALA A 110 -23.90 -33.77 8.82
N SER A 111 -22.67 -33.46 8.39
CA SER A 111 -21.48 -33.31 9.23
C SER A 111 -21.26 -31.89 9.77
N GLY A 112 -22.04 -30.90 9.32
CA GLY A 112 -21.97 -29.51 9.79
C GLY A 112 -21.73 -28.49 8.68
N PHE A 113 -21.15 -27.34 9.05
CA PHE A 113 -20.86 -26.23 8.15
C PHE A 113 -19.73 -26.59 7.17
N LEU A 114 -19.97 -26.43 5.86
CA LEU A 114 -18.95 -26.65 4.84
C LEU A 114 -18.28 -25.37 4.35
N GLY A 115 -19.04 -24.30 4.11
CA GLY A 115 -18.50 -23.13 3.42
C GLY A 115 -19.55 -22.09 3.00
N ILE A 116 -19.11 -21.10 2.24
CA ILE A 116 -19.97 -20.05 1.65
C ILE A 116 -20.11 -20.33 0.15
N TYR A 117 -21.35 -20.31 -0.35
CA TYR A 117 -21.60 -20.48 -1.79
C TYR A 117 -21.83 -19.15 -2.51
N ASN A 118 -22.27 -18.12 -1.78
CA ASN A 118 -22.45 -16.77 -2.33
C ASN A 118 -22.04 -15.69 -1.31
N THR A 119 -20.91 -15.04 -1.56
CA THR A 119 -20.33 -14.03 -0.65
C THR A 119 -21.18 -12.77 -0.53
N SER A 120 -21.77 -12.27 -1.62
CA SER A 120 -22.54 -11.01 -1.56
C SER A 120 -23.84 -11.19 -0.77
N LEU A 121 -24.46 -12.36 -0.88
CA LEU A 121 -25.66 -12.70 -0.11
C LEU A 121 -25.34 -12.94 1.37
N PHE A 122 -24.16 -13.52 1.66
CA PHE A 122 -23.66 -13.64 3.03
C PHE A 122 -23.45 -12.27 3.69
N GLU A 123 -22.81 -11.33 2.98
CA GLU A 123 -22.58 -9.98 3.49
C GLU A 123 -23.89 -9.22 3.75
N ASP A 124 -24.87 -9.32 2.85
CA ASP A 124 -26.16 -8.61 2.95
C ASP A 124 -27.02 -9.14 4.11
N VAL A 125 -27.06 -10.46 4.30
CA VAL A 125 -27.93 -11.09 5.32
C VAL A 125 -27.31 -11.05 6.71
N THR A 126 -25.98 -11.25 6.82
CA THR A 126 -25.31 -11.34 8.13
C THR A 126 -24.67 -10.03 8.57
N GLY A 127 -24.46 -9.09 7.65
CA GLY A 127 -23.65 -7.88 7.88
C GLY A 127 -22.17 -8.17 8.13
N ARG A 128 -21.72 -9.42 7.93
CA ARG A 128 -20.33 -9.85 8.17
C ARG A 128 -19.61 -10.05 6.85
N LYS A 129 -18.34 -9.64 6.83
CA LYS A 129 -17.48 -9.76 5.66
C LYS A 129 -16.37 -10.76 5.93
N ARG A 130 -16.12 -11.63 4.96
CA ARG A 130 -14.96 -12.53 5.01
C ARG A 130 -13.67 -11.72 4.96
N VAL A 131 -12.81 -11.88 5.95
CA VAL A 131 -11.54 -11.13 6.06
C VAL A 131 -10.35 -12.06 5.94
N SER A 132 -9.27 -11.63 5.27
CA SER A 132 -8.07 -12.46 5.12
C SER A 132 -7.23 -12.48 6.41
N PRO A 133 -6.50 -13.57 6.72
CA PRO A 133 -5.62 -13.61 7.89
C PRO A 133 -4.55 -12.50 7.86
N SER A 134 -4.10 -12.08 6.67
CA SER A 134 -3.20 -10.93 6.50
C SER A 134 -3.83 -9.59 6.84
N GLU A 135 -5.12 -9.42 6.54
CA GLU A 135 -5.88 -8.20 6.86
C GLU A 135 -6.17 -8.10 8.36
N GLU A 136 -6.52 -9.22 9.00
CA GLU A 136 -6.69 -9.28 10.46
C GLU A 136 -5.37 -9.07 11.19
N TYR A 137 -4.29 -9.68 10.70
CA TYR A 137 -2.95 -9.45 11.24
C TYR A 137 -2.57 -7.96 11.19
N TRP A 138 -2.82 -7.29 10.07
CA TRP A 138 -2.58 -5.85 9.94
C TRP A 138 -3.45 -5.03 10.90
N THR A 139 -4.76 -5.30 10.92
CA THR A 139 -5.75 -4.47 11.61
C THR A 139 -5.72 -4.63 13.13
N TYR A 140 -5.69 -5.87 13.62
CA TYR A 140 -5.81 -6.17 15.06
C TYR A 140 -4.44 -6.33 15.74
N ASN A 141 -3.48 -6.98 15.08
CA ASN A 141 -2.18 -7.22 15.69
C ASN A 141 -1.20 -6.06 15.48
N VAL A 142 -0.96 -5.66 14.22
CA VAL A 142 0.03 -4.62 13.91
C VAL A 142 -0.47 -3.23 14.32
N LEU A 143 -1.58 -2.77 13.75
CA LEU A 143 -2.11 -1.43 14.00
C LEU A 143 -2.86 -1.35 15.32
N ASN A 144 -3.66 -2.36 15.63
CA ASN A 144 -4.65 -2.32 16.70
C ASN A 144 -5.60 -1.13 16.54
N LEU A 145 -6.39 -1.18 15.46
CA LEU A 145 -7.26 -0.09 15.08
C LEU A 145 -8.18 0.31 16.24
N SER A 146 -8.21 1.60 16.57
CA SER A 146 -9.16 2.14 17.53
C SER A 146 -10.53 2.40 16.89
N SER A 147 -11.53 2.62 17.74
CA SER A 147 -12.91 2.97 17.36
C SER A 147 -13.03 4.29 16.60
N GLY A 148 -12.07 5.21 16.75
CA GLY A 148 -12.10 6.51 16.10
C GLY A 148 -10.92 7.42 16.46
N LEU A 149 -10.86 8.59 15.82
CA LEU A 149 -9.77 9.56 15.98
C LEU A 149 -9.63 10.10 17.42
N SER A 150 -10.74 10.17 18.16
CA SER A 150 -10.75 10.64 19.56
C SER A 150 -10.10 9.65 20.53
N ASP A 151 -10.06 8.36 20.17
CA ASP A 151 -9.46 7.30 20.97
C ASP A 151 -8.16 6.86 20.29
N VAL A 152 -7.04 7.49 20.65
CA VAL A 152 -5.73 7.21 20.01
C VAL A 152 -5.11 5.85 20.39
N GLY A 153 -5.80 5.07 21.24
CA GLY A 153 -5.38 3.73 21.64
C GLY A 153 -4.09 3.72 22.48
N SER A 154 -3.42 2.57 22.50
CA SER A 154 -2.14 2.39 23.21
C SER A 154 -0.96 2.34 22.23
N LEU A 155 0.20 2.85 22.65
CA LEU A 155 1.41 2.82 21.84
C LEU A 155 1.93 1.37 21.72
N ARG A 156 1.99 0.86 20.49
CA ARG A 156 2.61 -0.43 20.18
C ARG A 156 4.13 -0.28 20.16
N TRP A 157 4.80 -0.74 21.21
CA TRP A 157 6.25 -0.55 21.39
C TRP A 157 7.11 -1.12 20.27
N TYR A 158 6.73 -2.26 19.68
CA TYR A 158 7.44 -2.83 18.53
C TYR A 158 7.43 -1.92 17.29
N LEU A 159 6.32 -1.22 17.04
CA LEU A 159 6.24 -0.21 15.99
C LEU A 159 7.00 1.07 16.36
N ALA A 160 6.98 1.48 17.63
CA ALA A 160 7.75 2.62 18.09
C ALA A 160 9.27 2.39 17.91
N THR A 161 9.75 1.18 18.20
CA THR A 161 11.15 0.80 17.99
C THR A 161 11.51 0.71 16.50
N SER A 162 10.62 0.19 15.65
CA SER A 162 10.88 0.16 14.20
C SER A 162 10.86 1.56 13.60
N LEU A 163 10.03 2.47 14.12
CA LEU A 163 10.02 3.88 13.73
C LEU A 163 11.30 4.59 14.12
N LEU A 164 11.79 4.38 15.35
CA LEU A 164 13.07 4.91 15.79
C LEU A 164 14.21 4.42 14.89
N ALA A 165 14.21 3.12 14.55
CA ALA A 165 15.20 2.55 13.65
C ALA A 165 15.13 3.16 12.24
N ALA A 166 13.94 3.40 11.69
CA ALA A 166 13.77 4.08 10.40
C ALA A 166 14.35 5.50 10.41
N TRP A 167 14.12 6.26 11.48
CA TRP A 167 14.73 7.59 11.68
C TRP A 167 16.25 7.54 11.79
N VAL A 168 16.79 6.55 12.52
CA VAL A 168 18.24 6.37 12.62
C VAL A 168 18.85 6.02 11.27
N ILE A 169 18.24 5.10 10.51
CA ILE A 169 18.71 4.71 9.18
C ILE A 169 18.69 5.90 8.22
N THR A 170 17.58 6.65 8.17
CA THR A 170 17.47 7.84 7.30
C THR A 170 18.49 8.91 7.69
N PHE A 171 18.69 9.14 8.98
CA PHE A 171 19.73 10.05 9.47
C PHE A 171 21.14 9.60 9.04
N LEU A 172 21.49 8.33 9.25
CA LEU A 172 22.80 7.77 8.86
C LEU A 172 23.05 7.87 7.34
N CYS A 173 22.01 7.68 6.53
CA CYS A 173 22.08 7.83 5.06
C CYS A 173 22.35 9.28 4.61
N LEU A 174 21.97 10.27 5.42
CA LEU A 174 22.15 11.70 5.14
C LEU A 174 23.41 12.29 5.76
N LEU A 175 23.92 11.73 6.87
CA LEU A 175 25.07 12.25 7.62
C LEU A 175 26.32 12.52 6.79
N LYS A 176 26.62 11.65 5.81
CA LYS A 176 27.83 11.73 4.99
C LYS A 176 27.63 12.55 3.69
N GLY A 177 26.44 13.15 3.52
CA GLY A 177 26.10 14.04 2.41
C GLY A 177 25.88 13.34 1.07
N ILE A 178 25.61 14.16 0.04
CA ILE A 178 25.10 13.73 -1.26
C ILE A 178 26.06 12.78 -2.01
N LYS A 179 27.39 12.93 -1.81
CA LYS A 179 28.39 12.06 -2.46
C LYS A 179 28.31 10.61 -2.01
N THR A 180 28.01 10.37 -0.73
CA THR A 180 27.83 9.00 -0.22
C THR A 180 26.41 8.52 -0.44
N THR A 181 25.41 9.39 -0.33
CA THR A 181 24.01 9.05 -0.63
C THR A 181 23.89 8.55 -2.06
N GLY A 182 24.56 9.19 -3.04
CA GLY A 182 24.59 8.74 -4.43
C GLY A 182 25.13 7.31 -4.60
N LYS A 183 26.11 6.88 -3.79
CA LYS A 183 26.61 5.50 -3.81
C LYS A 183 25.57 4.49 -3.30
N VAL A 184 24.87 4.83 -2.22
CA VAL A 184 23.80 4.00 -1.64
C VAL A 184 22.63 3.87 -2.62
N VAL A 185 22.31 4.96 -3.33
CA VAL A 185 21.21 5.00 -4.31
C VAL A 185 21.37 3.96 -5.43
N TYR A 186 22.59 3.68 -5.89
CA TYR A 186 22.80 2.63 -6.90
C TYR A 186 22.25 1.27 -6.42
N PHE A 187 22.48 0.93 -5.15
CA PHE A 187 21.94 -0.29 -4.58
C PHE A 187 20.42 -0.21 -4.38
N THR A 188 19.92 0.87 -3.76
CA THR A 188 18.50 0.99 -3.41
C THR A 188 17.59 1.14 -4.61
N VAL A 189 18.10 1.55 -5.78
CA VAL A 189 17.33 1.59 -7.03
C VAL A 189 17.39 0.25 -7.76
N LEU A 190 18.58 -0.36 -7.89
CA LEU A 190 18.72 -1.62 -8.63
C LEU A 190 18.03 -2.80 -7.93
N PHE A 191 18.08 -2.85 -6.60
CA PHE A 191 17.52 -3.96 -5.84
C PHE A 191 15.99 -4.13 -6.04
N PRO A 192 15.15 -3.09 -5.93
CA PRO A 192 13.72 -3.20 -6.26
C PRO A 192 13.44 -3.70 -7.68
N TYR A 193 14.21 -3.28 -8.68
CA TYR A 193 14.04 -3.80 -10.05
C TYR A 193 14.35 -5.29 -10.14
N ALA A 194 15.39 -5.77 -9.45
CA ALA A 194 15.69 -7.19 -9.38
C ALA A 194 14.56 -7.98 -8.68
N VAL A 195 14.03 -7.47 -7.56
CA VAL A 195 12.90 -8.09 -6.85
C VAL A 195 11.64 -8.11 -7.73
N LEU A 196 11.32 -7.01 -8.41
CA LEU A 196 10.18 -6.95 -9.33
C LEU A 196 10.33 -7.94 -10.48
N LEU A 197 11.53 -8.13 -11.01
CA LEU A 197 11.78 -9.13 -12.05
C LEU A 197 11.54 -10.56 -11.52
N ILE A 198 12.03 -10.88 -10.33
CA ILE A 198 11.79 -12.19 -9.69
C ILE A 198 10.30 -12.41 -9.44
N LEU A 199 9.61 -11.42 -8.88
CA LEU A 199 8.16 -11.47 -8.64
C LEU A 199 7.37 -11.56 -9.95
N PHE A 200 7.83 -10.91 -11.01
CA PHE A 200 7.22 -11.01 -12.33
C PHE A 200 7.33 -12.43 -12.89
N VAL A 201 8.53 -13.01 -12.89
CA VAL A 201 8.74 -14.39 -13.36
C VAL A 201 7.91 -15.35 -12.52
N ARG A 202 7.96 -15.24 -11.19
CA ARG A 202 7.16 -16.10 -10.30
C ARG A 202 5.66 -15.91 -10.52
N GLY A 203 5.21 -14.67 -10.68
CA GLY A 203 3.82 -14.29 -10.91
C GLY A 203 3.24 -14.88 -12.20
N VAL A 204 4.01 -14.88 -13.29
CA VAL A 204 3.58 -15.47 -14.58
C VAL A 204 3.61 -16.99 -14.55
N THR A 205 4.47 -17.62 -13.73
CA THR A 205 4.51 -19.08 -13.57
C THR A 205 3.39 -19.66 -12.70
N LEU A 206 2.62 -18.83 -11.98
CA LEU A 206 1.52 -19.30 -11.15
C LEU A 206 0.30 -19.69 -11.98
N ASP A 207 -0.39 -20.73 -11.53
CA ASP A 207 -1.65 -21.16 -12.13
C ASP A 207 -2.67 -20.02 -12.07
N SER A 208 -3.43 -19.85 -13.15
CA SER A 208 -4.43 -18.78 -13.31
C SER A 208 -3.90 -17.33 -13.42
N ALA A 209 -2.59 -17.09 -13.58
CA ALA A 209 -2.04 -15.74 -13.79
C ALA A 209 -2.71 -14.97 -14.95
N ARG A 210 -3.11 -15.69 -16.01
CA ARG A 210 -3.77 -15.12 -17.19
C ARG A 210 -5.07 -14.35 -16.85
N LYS A 211 -5.86 -14.81 -15.88
CA LYS A 211 -7.10 -14.15 -15.47
C LYS A 211 -6.84 -12.77 -14.85
N GLY A 212 -5.81 -12.67 -14.01
CA GLY A 212 -5.40 -11.40 -13.40
C GLY A 212 -4.86 -10.40 -14.44
N ILE A 213 -4.06 -10.89 -15.39
CA ILE A 213 -3.53 -10.08 -16.50
C ILE A 213 -4.67 -9.58 -17.40
N GLU A 214 -5.60 -10.46 -17.76
CA GLU A 214 -6.75 -10.08 -18.57
C GLU A 214 -7.61 -9.03 -17.86
N PHE A 215 -7.88 -9.20 -16.56
CA PHE A 215 -8.60 -8.20 -15.77
C PHE A 215 -7.90 -6.84 -15.76
N TYR A 216 -6.58 -6.81 -15.64
CA TYR A 216 -5.79 -5.56 -15.61
C TYR A 216 -5.76 -4.85 -16.98
N ILE A 217 -5.63 -5.61 -18.08
CA ILE A 217 -5.44 -5.04 -19.42
C ILE A 217 -6.76 -4.75 -20.14
N LYS A 218 -7.86 -5.48 -19.82
CA LYS A 218 -9.14 -5.35 -20.54
C LYS A 218 -9.71 -3.93 -20.41
N PRO A 219 -9.74 -3.16 -21.51
CA PRO A 219 -10.13 -1.75 -21.45
C PRO A 219 -11.64 -1.61 -21.27
N LYS A 220 -12.05 -0.78 -20.31
CA LYS A 220 -13.46 -0.36 -20.12
C LYS A 220 -13.65 1.04 -20.72
N PHE A 221 -13.94 1.11 -22.03
CA PHE A 221 -14.04 2.38 -22.75
C PHE A 221 -15.18 3.29 -22.26
N ASP A 222 -16.22 2.71 -21.65
CA ASP A 222 -17.33 3.48 -21.06
C ASP A 222 -16.86 4.39 -19.92
N LYS A 223 -15.82 3.97 -19.18
CA LYS A 223 -15.22 4.76 -18.10
C LYS A 223 -14.40 5.96 -18.58
N LEU A 224 -14.04 6.01 -19.87
CA LEU A 224 -13.26 7.13 -20.44
C LEU A 224 -14.16 8.31 -20.85
N LYS A 225 -15.45 8.08 -21.10
CA LYS A 225 -16.41 9.11 -21.52
C LYS A 225 -16.94 9.96 -20.36
N ASP A 226 -16.85 9.44 -19.14
CA ASP A 226 -17.22 10.20 -17.94
C ASP A 226 -16.22 11.34 -17.72
N ALA A 227 -16.60 12.57 -18.07
CA ALA A 227 -15.81 13.78 -17.80
C ALA A 227 -15.70 14.12 -16.30
N LYS A 228 -16.67 13.65 -15.48
CA LYS A 228 -16.60 13.62 -14.01
C LYS A 228 -15.99 12.33 -13.46
N GLY A 229 -15.67 11.38 -14.35
CA GLY A 229 -15.09 10.11 -14.01
C GLY A 229 -13.67 10.34 -13.51
N GLN A 230 -13.46 9.94 -12.27
CA GLN A 230 -12.17 9.65 -11.65
C GLN A 230 -10.97 9.41 -12.59
N PRO A 231 -10.99 8.62 -13.69
CA PRO A 231 -9.77 8.30 -14.44
C PRO A 231 -8.94 9.48 -14.98
N THR A 232 -9.52 10.56 -15.50
CA THR A 232 -8.74 11.67 -16.08
C THR A 232 -8.17 12.60 -15.00
N LEU A 233 -8.95 12.87 -13.95
CA LEU A 233 -8.51 13.63 -12.77
C LEU A 233 -7.51 12.81 -11.93
N GLU A 234 -7.70 11.50 -11.80
CA GLU A 234 -6.76 10.59 -11.14
C GLU A 234 -5.48 10.42 -11.95
N ALA A 235 -5.56 10.32 -13.28
CA ALA A 235 -4.35 10.30 -14.12
C ALA A 235 -3.54 11.60 -13.97
N THR A 236 -4.23 12.75 -13.84
CA THR A 236 -3.58 14.04 -13.57
C THR A 236 -3.01 14.09 -12.14
N ARG A 237 -3.76 13.62 -11.14
CA ARG A 237 -3.34 13.58 -9.73
C ARG A 237 -2.19 12.60 -9.48
N ARG A 238 -2.14 11.46 -10.18
CA ARG A 238 -1.06 10.46 -10.09
C ARG A 238 0.27 10.96 -10.64
N ILE A 239 0.24 11.91 -11.58
CA ILE A 239 1.46 12.57 -12.07
C ILE A 239 1.96 13.59 -11.03
N ASN A 240 1.06 14.31 -10.37
CA ASN A 240 1.41 15.33 -9.37
C ASN A 240 1.75 14.79 -7.95
N LEU A 241 1.61 13.49 -7.69
CA LEU A 241 1.88 12.88 -6.36
C LEU A 241 3.22 12.13 -6.30
N LYS A 242 4.06 12.24 -7.34
CA LYS A 242 5.33 11.50 -7.43
C LYS A 242 6.59 12.33 -7.15
N ASP A 243 6.41 13.59 -6.76
CA ASP A 243 7.44 14.53 -6.31
C ASP A 243 7.06 15.06 -4.91
#